data_AF-A0A7V5QAT1-F1
#
_entry.id   AF-A0A7V5QAT1-F1
#
_cell.length_a   1.000
_cell.length_b   1.000
_cell.length_c   1.000
_cell.angle_alpha   90.00
_cell.angle_beta   90.00
_cell.angle_gamma   90.00
#
_symmetry.space_group_name_H-M   'P 1'
#
loop_
_entity.id
_entity.type
_entity.pdbx_description
1 polymer ?
#
loop_
_entity_poly.entity_id
_entity_poly.type
_entity_poly.pdbx_seq_one_letter_code
_entity_poly.pdbx_strand_id
1 'polypeptide(L)' 'KIEFDEVVPKLLAIAESGYNERIFVRGDKTVDYQAVMKVMGAIYKAGFRRIGLVTETEEK' A
#
# COMPACT_ATOMS: atom_id res chain seq x y z
N LYS A 1 3.14 -12.72 7.70
CA LYS A 1 1.83 -12.12 7.37
C LYS A 1 1.73 -10.84 8.16
N ILE A 2 1.45 -9.72 7.52
CA ILE A 2 1.20 -8.43 8.19
C ILE A 2 -0.31 -8.25 8.13
N GLU A 3 -0.94 -8.01 9.28
CA GLU A 3 -2.38 -7.71 9.32
C GLU A 3 -2.63 -6.32 8.73
N PHE A 4 -3.80 -6.11 8.14
CA PHE A 4 -4.16 -4.85 7.47
C PHE A 4 -3.98 -3.62 8.38
N ASP A 5 -4.39 -3.73 9.64
CA ASP A 5 -4.26 -2.68 10.65
C ASP A 5 -2.80 -2.38 11.03
N GLU A 6 -1.87 -3.31 10.81
CA GLU A 6 -0.46 -3.14 11.12
C GLU A 6 0.33 -2.49 9.97
N VAL A 7 -0.25 -2.42 8.77
CA VAL A 7 0.42 -1.84 7.59
C VAL A 7 0.71 -0.36 7.81
N VAL A 8 -0.27 0.40 8.31
CA VAL A 8 -0.14 1.84 8.57
C VAL A 8 0.90 2.17 9.65
N PRO A 9 0.84 1.61 10.87
CA PRO A 9 1.82 1.94 11.92
C PRO A 9 3.24 1.50 11.54
N LYS A 10 3.39 0.43 10.76
CA LYS A 10 4.70 -0.02 10.29
C LYS A 10 5.25 0.89 9.19
N LEU A 11 4.41 1.35 8.26
CA LEU A 11 4.79 2.37 7.29
C LEU A 11 5.17 3.69 7.96
N LEU A 12 4.45 4.10 9.01
CA LEU A 12 4.79 5.29 9.81
C LEU A 12 6.13 5.12 10.54
N ALA A 13 6.41 3.92 11.07
CA ALA A 13 7.67 3.62 11.75
C ALA A 13 8.87 3.57 10.79
N ILE A 14 8.66 3.14 9.54
CA ILE A 14 9.70 3.10 8.50
C ILE A 14 9.89 4.48 7.86
N ALA A 15 8.82 5.27 7.75
CA ALA A 15 8.85 6.63 7.22
C ALA A 15 9.51 7.63 8.19
N GLU A 16 10.70 7.33 8.69
CA GLU A 16 11.52 8.20 9.55
C GLU A 16 11.88 9.52 8.85
N SER A 17 11.94 9.53 7.51
CA SER A 17 12.26 10.72 6.68
C SER A 17 11.04 11.38 6.03
N GLY A 18 9.83 10.93 6.36
CA GLY A 18 8.56 11.55 5.97
C GLY A 18 7.78 10.88 4.83
N TYR A 19 6.53 11.34 4.65
CA TYR A 19 5.50 10.78 3.76
C TYR A 19 5.79 10.88 2.24
N ASN A 20 7.01 11.25 1.85
CA ASN A 20 7.43 11.38 0.45
C ASN A 20 7.98 10.08 -0.15
N GLU A 21 8.15 9.04 0.66
CA GLU A 21 8.53 7.73 0.15
C GLU A 21 7.42 7.14 -0.73
N ARG A 22 7.83 6.55 -1.86
CA ARG A 22 6.90 5.98 -2.82
C ARG A 22 6.55 4.56 -2.38
N ILE A 23 5.33 4.37 -1.90
CA ILE A 23 4.86 3.07 -1.43
C ILE A 23 4.38 2.26 -2.64
N PHE A 24 4.95 1.08 -2.85
CA PHE A 24 4.50 0.16 -3.88
C PHE A 24 3.60 -0.92 -3.27
N VAL A 25 2.33 -0.91 -3.65
CA VAL A 25 1.37 -1.94 -3.25
C VAL A 25 1.36 -3.00 -4.33
N ARG A 26 1.93 -4.18 -4.03
CA ARG A 26 1.84 -5.34 -4.92
C ARG A 26 0.55 -6.09 -4.65
N GLY A 27 -0.35 -6.09 -5.61
CA GLY A 27 -1.55 -6.92 -5.60
C GLY A 27 -1.30 -8.16 -6.44
N ASP A 28 -1.42 -9.34 -5.84
CA ASP A 28 -1.51 -10.60 -6.59
C ASP A 28 -2.78 -10.58 -7.46
N LYS A 29 -2.80 -11.29 -8.59
CA LYS A 29 -3.99 -11.39 -9.48
C LYS A 29 -5.26 -11.83 -8.77
N THR A 30 -5.11 -12.57 -7.68
CA THR A 30 -6.23 -13.08 -6.86
C THR A 30 -6.71 -12.10 -5.80
N VAL A 31 -6.04 -10.97 -5.62
CA VAL A 31 -6.44 -9.97 -4.63
C VAL A 31 -7.66 -9.21 -5.12
N ASP A 32 -8.73 -9.29 -4.33
CA ASP A 32 -9.93 -8.48 -4.52
C ASP A 32 -9.59 -7.00 -4.59
N TYR A 33 -10.03 -6.34 -5.66
CA TYR A 33 -9.91 -4.89 -5.82
C TYR A 33 -10.45 -4.12 -4.61
N GLN A 34 -11.46 -4.67 -3.93
CA GLN A 34 -11.99 -4.13 -2.68
C GLN A 34 -10.95 -4.12 -1.55
N ALA A 35 -10.12 -5.14 -1.44
CA ALA A 35 -9.03 -5.19 -0.46
C ALA A 35 -7.95 -4.15 -0.80
N VAL A 36 -7.61 -4.01 -2.08
CA VAL A 36 -6.68 -2.97 -2.55
C VAL A 36 -7.20 -1.58 -2.21
N MET A 37 -8.47 -1.30 -2.50
CA MET A 37 -9.10 -0.01 -2.17
C MET A 37 -9.09 0.29 -0.68
N LYS A 38 -9.33 -0.70 0.18
CA LYS A 38 -9.21 -0.53 1.64
C LYS A 38 -7.79 -0.13 2.01
N VAL A 39 -6.76 -0.81 1.47
CA VAL A 39 -5.34 -0.54 1.79
C VAL A 39 -4.97 0.86 1.33
N MET A 40 -5.32 1.21 0.09
CA MET A 40 -5.08 2.54 -0.49
C MET A 40 -5.75 3.64 0.34
N GLY A 41 -7.00 3.43 0.80
CA GLY A 41 -7.72 4.39 1.64
C GLY A 41 -7.07 4.59 3.02
N ALA A 42 -6.64 3.51 3.65
CA ALA A 42 -5.94 3.57 4.95
C ALA A 42 -4.59 4.31 4.82
N ILE A 43 -3.81 4.01 3.78
CA ILE A 43 -2.53 4.65 3.48
C ILE A 43 -2.73 6.13 3.14
N TYR A 44 -3.75 6.47 2.33
CA TYR A 44 -4.08 7.85 2.00
C TYR A 44 -4.48 8.66 3.24
N LYS A 45 -5.29 8.09 4.14
CA LYS A 45 -5.69 8.72 5.41
C LYS A 45 -4.51 8.93 6.36
N ALA A 46 -3.49 8.07 6.28
CA ALA A 46 -2.24 8.21 7.03
C ALA A 46 -1.31 9.30 6.46
N GLY A 47 -1.66 9.97 5.36
CA GLY A 47 -0.91 11.09 4.80
C GLY A 47 0.04 10.73 3.66
N PHE A 48 0.11 9.44 3.29
CA PHE A 48 0.92 9.00 2.15
C PHE A 48 0.20 9.33 0.84
N ARG A 49 0.79 10.23 0.07
CA ARG A 49 0.23 10.71 -1.21
C ARG A 49 0.85 10.05 -2.43
N ARG A 50 1.99 9.36 -2.27
CA ARG A 50 2.74 8.73 -3.35
C ARG A 50 2.62 7.21 -3.27
N ILE A 51 1.55 6.68 -3.87
CA ILE A 51 1.30 5.24 -3.92
C ILE A 51 1.38 4.76 -5.37
N GLY A 52 2.15 3.70 -5.60
CA GLY A 52 2.23 3.00 -6.88
C GLY A 52 1.60 1.62 -6.76
N LEU A 53 0.58 1.34 -7.56
CA LEU A 53 0.06 -0.02 -7.69
C LEU A 53 1.01 -0.80 -8.60
N VAL A 54 1.53 -1.91 -8.11
CA VAL A 54 2.25 -2.89 -8.94
C VAL A 54 1.37 -4.12 -9.04
N THR A 55 0.55 -4.16 -10.08
CA THR A 55 -0.13 -5.38 -10.47
C THR A 55 0.82 -6.21 -11.31
N GLU A 56 0.87 -7.51 -11.05
CA GLU A 56 1.41 -8.48 -12.00
C GLU A 56 0.46 -8.54 -13.20
N THR A 57 0.58 -7.55 -14.08
CA THR A 57 0.01 -7.62 -15.42
C THR A 57 0.76 -8.76 -16.12
N GLU A 58 0.04 -9.69 -16.75
CA GLU A 58 0.65 -10.59 -17.72
C GLU A 58 1.42 -9.74 -18.73
N GLU A 59 2.74 -9.68 -18.61
CA GLU A 59 3.59 -9.41 -19.76
C GLU A 59 3.25 -10.48 -20.78
N LYS A 60 2.65 -10.02 -21.87
CA LYS A 60 2.18 -10.85 -22.97
C LYS A 60 3.33 -11.21 -23.89
#